data_AF-A0A6I7HI44-F1
#
_entry.id   AF-A0A6I7HI44-F1
#
_cell.length_a   1.000
_cell.length_b   1.000
_cell.length_c   1.000
_cell.angle_alpha   90.00
_cell.angle_beta   90.00
_cell.angle_gamma   90.00
#
_symmetry.space_group_name_H-M   'P 1'
#
loop_
_entity.id
_entity.type
_entity.pdbx_description
1 polymer ?
#
loop_
_entity_poly.entity_id
_entity_poly.type
_entity_poly.pdbx_seq_one_letter_code
_entity_poly.pdbx_strand_id
1 'polypeptide(L)'
;MSFEFNYQAQLRAAQAAFRNKNAEKAQKIAIEILKHYEGDPDVLAFLAAVNKYLRSMMNRSIRERDYESTMRFAYPLLGDADFGAAAQSAFLGAARAHLSPQSRAALIYSVSGQVEVSSEFWEELAGLLVDLPATTENIEMGFEVLVHLPGHAVALDGLHELIDRHRQEIAA
;
A
#
# COMPACT_ATOMS: atom_id res chain seq x y z
N MET A 1 6.73 23.13 -23.44
CA MET A 1 5.45 23.57 -22.86
C MET A 1 5.40 23.02 -21.45
N SER A 2 5.69 23.82 -20.43
CA SER A 2 5.46 23.43 -19.03
C SER A 2 3.96 23.54 -18.76
N PHE A 3 3.30 22.43 -18.42
CA PHE A 3 1.97 22.49 -17.84
C PHE A 3 2.10 23.25 -16.51
N GLU A 4 1.59 24.48 -16.45
CA GLU A 4 1.44 25.18 -15.17
C GLU A 4 0.50 24.37 -14.29
N PHE A 5 0.99 23.94 -13.14
CA PHE A 5 0.17 23.27 -12.15
C PHE A 5 -0.87 24.25 -11.61
N ASN A 6 -2.11 24.13 -12.09
CA ASN A 6 -3.21 25.00 -11.69
C ASN A 6 -3.76 24.58 -10.32
N TYR A 7 -3.26 25.22 -9.27
CA TYR A 7 -3.65 24.98 -7.88
C TYR A 7 -5.17 24.92 -7.67
N GLN A 8 -5.91 25.93 -8.15
CA GLN A 8 -7.35 26.03 -7.90
C GLN A 8 -8.15 24.94 -8.61
N ALA A 9 -7.69 24.48 -9.77
CA ALA A 9 -8.32 23.37 -10.47
C ALA A 9 -8.10 22.05 -9.72
N GLN A 10 -6.88 21.83 -9.22
CA GLN A 10 -6.52 20.62 -8.47
C GLN A 10 -7.23 20.55 -7.11
N LEU A 11 -7.28 21.65 -6.37
CA LEU A 11 -8.01 21.70 -5.09
C LEU A 11 -9.51 21.42 -5.29
N ARG A 12 -10.12 22.00 -6.32
CA ARG A 12 -11.53 21.70 -6.69
C ARG A 12 -11.73 20.23 -7.06
N ALA A 13 -10.78 19.63 -7.78
CA ALA A 13 -10.81 18.22 -8.15
C ALA A 13 -10.70 17.31 -6.92
N ALA A 14 -9.81 17.61 -5.98
CA ALA A 14 -9.65 16.88 -4.73
C ALA A 14 -10.94 16.92 -3.89
N GLN A 15 -11.51 18.11 -3.71
CA GLN A 15 -12.76 18.31 -2.99
C GLN A 15 -13.94 17.60 -3.67
N ALA A 16 -14.01 17.64 -5.01
CA ALA A 16 -15.04 16.93 -5.77
C ALA A 16 -14.92 15.41 -5.62
N ALA A 17 -13.70 14.87 -5.66
CA ALA A 17 -13.44 13.45 -5.42
C ALA A 17 -13.91 13.03 -4.01
N PHE A 18 -13.63 13.86 -3.00
CA PHE A 18 -14.05 13.60 -1.63
C PHE A 18 -15.59 13.62 -1.47
N ARG A 19 -16.27 14.62 -2.05
CA ARG A 19 -17.75 14.68 -2.09
C ARG A 19 -18.37 13.47 -2.76
N ASN A 20 -17.71 12.93 -3.78
CA ASN A 20 -18.14 11.72 -4.49
C ASN A 20 -17.70 10.42 -3.78
N LYS A 21 -17.32 10.49 -2.49
CA LYS A 21 -16.89 9.35 -1.66
C LYS A 21 -15.67 8.61 -2.19
N ASN A 22 -14.86 9.26 -3.03
CA ASN A 22 -13.59 8.72 -3.51
C ASN A 22 -12.44 9.37 -2.73
N ALA A 23 -12.28 8.94 -1.48
CA ALA A 23 -11.31 9.51 -0.56
C ALA A 23 -9.86 9.21 -0.94
N GLU A 24 -9.57 8.05 -1.53
CA GLU A 24 -8.22 7.69 -2.01
C GLU A 24 -7.76 8.67 -3.11
N LYS A 25 -8.63 8.94 -4.08
CA LYS A 25 -8.33 9.92 -5.14
C LYS A 25 -8.19 11.32 -4.56
N ALA A 26 -9.05 11.70 -3.62
CA ALA A 26 -8.95 13.01 -2.97
C ALA A 26 -7.61 13.18 -2.26
N GLN A 27 -7.16 12.16 -1.52
CA GLN A 27 -5.89 12.15 -0.82
C GLN A 27 -4.71 12.24 -1.78
N LYS A 28 -4.70 11.43 -2.84
CA LYS A 28 -3.64 11.44 -3.86
C LYS A 28 -3.48 12.82 -4.50
N ILE A 29 -4.60 13.49 -4.84
CA ILE A 29 -4.56 14.83 -5.40
C ILE A 29 -4.04 15.84 -4.35
N ALA A 30 -4.46 15.74 -3.09
CA ALA A 30 -3.98 16.64 -2.04
C ALA A 30 -2.47 16.50 -1.78
N ILE A 31 -1.94 15.28 -1.74
CA ILE A 31 -0.49 15.02 -1.64
C ILE A 31 0.24 15.61 -2.84
N GLU A 32 -0.31 15.46 -4.06
CA GLU A 32 0.30 16.04 -5.26
C GLU A 32 0.32 17.58 -5.22
N ILE A 33 -0.73 18.22 -4.71
CA ILE A 33 -0.74 19.68 -4.50
C ILE A 33 0.38 20.08 -3.53
N LEU A 34 0.56 19.35 -2.42
CA LEU A 34 1.59 19.67 -1.43
C LEU A 34 3.02 19.51 -1.96
N LYS A 35 3.27 18.70 -3.01
CA LYS A 35 4.58 18.66 -3.68
C LYS A 35 4.93 19.97 -4.39
N HIS A 36 3.93 20.74 -4.81
CA HIS A 36 4.10 22.02 -5.51
C HIS A 36 3.91 23.23 -4.58
N TYR A 37 3.13 23.07 -3.51
CA TYR A 37 2.79 24.11 -2.54
C TYR A 37 3.01 23.56 -1.13
N GLU A 38 4.27 23.32 -0.81
CA GLU A 38 4.67 22.73 0.48
C GLU A 38 4.21 23.61 1.64
N GLY A 39 3.59 23.00 2.65
CA GLY A 39 3.14 23.70 3.85
C GLY A 39 1.85 24.50 3.70
N ASP A 40 1.11 24.40 2.58
CA ASP A 40 -0.19 25.07 2.44
C ASP A 40 -1.17 24.61 3.55
N PRO A 41 -1.60 25.51 4.45
CA PRO A 41 -2.38 25.13 5.62
C PRO A 41 -3.78 24.61 5.27
N ASP A 42 -4.38 25.09 4.18
CA ASP A 42 -5.72 24.68 3.75
C ASP A 42 -5.66 23.27 3.15
N VAL A 43 -4.63 22.99 2.35
CA VAL A 43 -4.41 21.66 1.77
C VAL A 43 -4.03 20.66 2.86
N LEU A 44 -3.20 21.05 3.84
CA LEU A 44 -2.85 20.22 4.99
C LEU A 44 -4.08 19.89 5.84
N ALA A 45 -4.92 20.89 6.15
CA ALA A 45 -6.16 20.67 6.90
C ALA A 45 -7.13 19.76 6.14
N PHE A 46 -7.25 19.94 4.82
CA PHE A 46 -8.04 19.08 3.97
C PHE A 46 -7.51 17.65 3.95
N LEU A 47 -6.20 17.45 3.76
CA LEU A 47 -5.56 16.14 3.78
C LEU A 47 -5.78 15.43 5.12
N ALA A 48 -5.61 16.14 6.25
CA ALA A 48 -5.86 15.59 7.57
C ALA A 48 -7.33 15.13 7.75
N ALA A 49 -8.29 15.86 7.20
CA ALA A 49 -9.70 15.46 7.21
C ALA A 49 -9.95 14.20 6.36
N VAL A 50 -9.34 14.12 5.18
CA VAL A 50 -9.41 12.93 4.32
C VAL A 50 -8.78 11.71 5.01
N ASN A 51 -7.63 11.87 5.66
CA ASN A 51 -6.94 10.77 6.36
C ASN A 51 -7.74 10.26 7.56
N LYS A 52 -8.36 11.16 8.32
CA LYS A 52 -9.31 10.79 9.40
C LYS A 52 -10.49 9.99 8.87
N TYR A 53 -11.04 10.38 7.71
CA TYR A 53 -12.12 9.63 7.06
C TYR A 53 -11.67 8.23 6.63
N LEU A 54 -10.53 8.13 5.93
CA LEU A 54 -9.94 6.84 5.52
C LEU A 54 -9.72 5.92 6.71
N ARG A 55 -9.18 6.44 7.82
CA ARG A 55 -8.99 5.68 9.06
C ARG A 55 -10.32 5.18 9.64
N SER A 56 -11.36 6.00 9.61
CA SER A 56 -12.69 5.58 10.07
C SER A 56 -13.25 4.44 9.22
N MET A 57 -13.06 4.49 7.90
CA MET A 57 -13.48 3.44 6.97
C MET A 57 -12.66 2.16 7.12
N MET A 58 -11.34 2.28 7.32
CA MET A 58 -10.45 1.17 7.67
C MET A 58 -10.93 0.48 8.97
N ASN A 59 -11.12 1.23 10.05
CA ASN A 59 -11.59 0.65 11.31
C ASN A 59 -12.96 -0.03 11.20
N ARG A 60 -13.84 0.50 10.34
CA ARG A 60 -15.13 -0.12 10.07
C ARG A 60 -14.98 -1.45 9.34
N SER A 61 -14.22 -1.48 8.25
CA SER A 61 -13.98 -2.68 7.46
C SER A 61 -13.29 -3.79 8.26
N ILE A 62 -12.37 -3.45 9.18
CA ILE A 62 -11.79 -4.40 10.14
C ILE A 62 -12.88 -5.09 10.98
N ARG A 63 -13.81 -4.31 11.54
CA ARG A 63 -14.91 -4.86 12.36
C ARG A 63 -15.87 -5.73 11.55
N GLU A 64 -16.10 -5.34 10.30
CA GLU A 64 -16.95 -6.06 9.34
C GLU A 64 -16.22 -7.28 8.73
N ARG A 65 -14.93 -7.46 9.02
CA ARG A 65 -14.06 -8.49 8.43
C ARG A 65 -13.96 -8.41 6.90
N ASP A 66 -14.13 -7.21 6.35
CA ASP A 66 -13.91 -6.91 4.95
C ASP A 66 -12.43 -6.55 4.75
N TYR A 67 -11.60 -7.57 4.54
CA TYR A 67 -10.14 -7.43 4.46
C TYR A 67 -9.68 -6.70 3.18
N GLU A 68 -10.43 -6.82 2.08
CA GLU A 68 -10.11 -6.12 0.83
C GLU A 68 -10.32 -4.61 1.00
N SER A 69 -11.47 -4.21 1.57
CA SER A 69 -11.70 -2.81 1.93
C SER A 69 -10.71 -2.32 3.00
N THR A 70 -10.33 -3.18 3.94
CA THR A 70 -9.34 -2.83 4.97
C THR A 70 -8.02 -2.42 4.32
N MET A 71 -7.48 -3.24 3.41
CA MET A 71 -6.27 -2.89 2.66
C MET A 71 -6.47 -1.63 1.85
N ARG A 72 -7.57 -1.53 1.10
CA ARG A 72 -7.87 -0.37 0.27
C ARG A 72 -7.82 0.94 1.06
N PHE A 73 -8.37 0.99 2.27
CA PHE A 73 -8.38 2.20 3.11
C PHE A 73 -7.10 2.40 3.92
N ALA A 74 -6.36 1.33 4.22
CA ALA A 74 -5.10 1.42 4.95
C ALA A 74 -3.93 1.82 4.03
N TYR A 75 -3.93 1.44 2.76
CA TYR A 75 -2.85 1.70 1.80
C TYR A 75 -2.45 3.19 1.74
N PRO A 76 -3.41 4.13 1.58
CA PRO A 76 -3.06 5.54 1.46
C PRO A 76 -2.55 6.14 2.79
N LEU A 77 -2.69 5.42 3.91
CA LEU A 77 -2.28 5.86 5.25
C LEU A 77 -0.92 5.31 5.67
N LEU A 78 -0.30 4.39 4.91
CA LEU A 78 0.89 3.66 5.36
C LEU A 78 2.10 4.56 5.68
N GLY A 79 2.27 5.66 4.93
CA GLY A 79 3.31 6.68 5.15
C GLY A 79 2.86 7.90 5.94
N ASP A 80 1.64 7.89 6.49
CA ASP A 80 1.13 8.99 7.32
C ASP A 80 1.74 8.95 8.72
N ALA A 81 2.19 10.10 9.23
CA ALA A 81 2.86 10.17 10.53
C ALA A 81 1.96 9.81 11.72
N ASP A 82 0.66 10.12 11.64
CA ASP A 82 -0.30 9.91 12.73
C ASP A 82 -0.97 8.54 12.64
N PHE A 83 -1.13 8.01 11.43
CA PHE A 83 -1.93 6.82 11.17
C PHE A 83 -1.15 5.64 10.58
N GLY A 84 0.12 5.83 10.18
CA GLY A 84 0.95 4.81 9.52
C GLY A 84 1.07 3.52 10.31
N ALA A 85 1.36 3.59 11.62
CA ALA A 85 1.48 2.39 12.45
C ALA A 85 0.16 1.58 12.52
N ALA A 86 -0.98 2.27 12.67
CA ALA A 86 -2.29 1.62 12.69
C ALA A 86 -2.66 1.04 11.31
N ALA A 87 -2.30 1.76 10.24
CA ALA A 87 -2.51 1.31 8.87
C ALA A 87 -1.67 0.06 8.57
N GLN A 88 -0.39 0.05 8.95
CA GLN A 88 0.51 -1.10 8.82
C GLN A 88 -0.05 -2.32 9.55
N SER A 89 -0.48 -2.15 10.81
CA SER A 89 -1.09 -3.23 11.60
C SER A 89 -2.37 -3.79 10.93
N ALA A 90 -3.24 -2.90 10.43
CA ALA A 90 -4.45 -3.30 9.70
C ALA A 90 -4.12 -4.03 8.38
N PHE A 91 -3.10 -3.54 7.65
CA PHE A 91 -2.63 -4.13 6.39
C PHE A 91 -2.15 -5.57 6.60
N LEU A 92 -1.26 -5.79 7.58
CA LEU A 92 -0.73 -7.12 7.89
C LEU A 92 -1.81 -8.05 8.47
N GLY A 93 -2.69 -7.51 9.31
CA GLY A 93 -3.82 -8.25 9.87
C GLY A 93 -4.75 -8.79 8.77
N ALA A 94 -5.06 -7.96 7.76
CA ALA A 94 -5.80 -8.39 6.59
C ALA A 94 -5.06 -9.48 5.81
N ALA A 95 -3.77 -9.30 5.54
CA ALA A 95 -2.93 -10.23 4.79
C ALA A 95 -2.89 -11.64 5.39
N ARG A 96 -2.77 -11.70 6.72
CA ARG A 96 -2.73 -12.94 7.50
C ARG A 96 -4.08 -13.64 7.59
N ALA A 97 -5.18 -12.88 7.68
CA ALA A 97 -6.47 -13.44 8.02
C ALA A 97 -7.04 -14.31 6.90
N HIS A 98 -7.23 -13.80 5.67
CA HIS A 98 -7.93 -14.55 4.62
C HIS A 98 -7.70 -14.02 3.19
N LEU A 99 -6.58 -13.35 2.90
CA LEU A 99 -6.33 -12.92 1.52
C LEU A 99 -6.00 -14.09 0.60
N SER A 100 -6.53 -14.01 -0.63
CA SER A 100 -6.04 -14.86 -1.72
C SER A 100 -4.56 -14.57 -1.96
N PRO A 101 -3.81 -15.53 -2.53
CA PRO A 101 -2.42 -15.29 -2.84
C PRO A 101 -2.21 -14.12 -3.82
N GLN A 102 -3.14 -13.89 -4.75
CA GLN A 102 -3.12 -12.72 -5.64
C GLN A 102 -3.27 -11.40 -4.88
N SER A 103 -4.15 -11.35 -3.87
CA SER A 103 -4.32 -10.16 -3.04
C SER A 103 -3.10 -9.89 -2.15
N ARG A 104 -2.40 -10.94 -1.70
CA ARG A 104 -1.11 -10.81 -0.99
C ARG A 104 -0.01 -10.30 -1.91
N ALA A 105 0.07 -10.82 -3.13
CA ALA A 105 0.99 -10.36 -4.17
C ALA A 105 0.75 -8.86 -4.49
N ALA A 106 -0.51 -8.47 -4.73
CA ALA A 106 -0.88 -7.07 -4.95
C ALA A 106 -0.50 -6.17 -3.76
N LEU A 107 -0.61 -6.68 -2.53
CA LEU A 107 -0.21 -5.98 -1.31
C LEU A 107 1.30 -5.74 -1.27
N ILE A 108 2.13 -6.75 -1.51
CA ILE A 108 3.60 -6.59 -1.51
C ILE A 108 4.02 -5.58 -2.57
N TYR A 109 3.48 -5.72 -3.79
CA TYR A 109 3.77 -4.82 -4.91
C TYR A 109 3.33 -3.37 -4.63
N SER A 110 2.19 -3.18 -3.97
CA SER A 110 1.72 -1.84 -3.63
C SER A 110 2.69 -1.10 -2.69
N VAL A 111 3.32 -1.83 -1.77
CA VAL A 111 4.25 -1.27 -0.77
C VAL A 111 5.63 -1.00 -1.39
N SER A 112 6.15 -1.91 -2.23
CA SER A 112 7.47 -1.78 -2.87
C SER A 112 7.60 -0.55 -3.76
N GLY A 113 6.48 -0.09 -4.32
CA GLY A 113 6.51 1.02 -5.25
C GLY A 113 6.75 2.40 -4.64
N GLN A 114 6.17 2.73 -3.47
CA GLN A 114 5.92 4.15 -3.13
C GLN A 114 5.82 4.53 -1.64
N VAL A 115 6.06 3.62 -0.69
CA VAL A 115 5.82 3.92 0.74
C VAL A 115 7.04 3.59 1.60
N GLU A 116 7.59 4.59 2.29
CA GLU A 116 8.49 4.34 3.40
C GLU A 116 7.71 3.69 4.55
N VAL A 117 8.04 2.44 4.83
CA VAL A 117 7.46 1.64 5.92
C VAL A 117 8.58 1.15 6.83
N SER A 118 8.20 0.69 8.02
CA SER A 118 9.16 0.19 9.01
C SER A 118 9.86 -1.08 8.53
N SER A 119 11.08 -1.34 9.02
CA SER A 119 11.79 -2.59 8.74
C SER A 119 11.00 -3.79 9.25
N GLU A 120 10.36 -3.68 10.42
CA GLU A 120 9.50 -4.74 10.96
C GLU A 120 8.33 -5.07 10.02
N PHE A 121 7.75 -4.06 9.36
CA PHE A 121 6.70 -4.28 8.35
C PHE A 121 7.23 -4.99 7.11
N TRP A 122 8.44 -4.67 6.67
CA TRP A 122 9.08 -5.40 5.57
C TRP A 122 9.36 -6.87 5.93
N GLU A 123 9.84 -7.14 7.15
CA GLU A 123 10.12 -8.50 7.62
C GLU A 123 8.85 -9.36 7.64
N GLU A 124 7.75 -8.75 8.09
CA GLU A 124 6.40 -9.31 8.05
C GLU A 124 5.92 -9.61 6.62
N LEU A 125 6.13 -8.69 5.68
CA LEU A 125 5.79 -8.88 4.27
C LEU A 125 6.60 -10.00 3.61
N ALA A 126 7.89 -10.11 3.92
CA ALA A 126 8.76 -11.15 3.38
C ALA A 126 8.24 -12.56 3.72
N GLY A 127 7.65 -12.74 4.90
CA GLY A 127 7.03 -14.01 5.29
C GLY A 127 5.88 -14.45 4.39
N LEU A 128 5.25 -13.54 3.65
CA LEU A 128 4.14 -13.86 2.74
C LEU A 128 4.60 -14.47 1.41
N LEU A 129 5.89 -14.36 1.05
CA LEU A 129 6.44 -14.87 -0.22
C LEU A 129 6.25 -16.38 -0.36
N VAL A 130 6.43 -17.12 0.73
CA VAL A 130 6.32 -18.59 0.78
C VAL A 130 4.97 -19.09 0.29
N ASP A 131 3.91 -18.31 0.52
CA ASP A 131 2.53 -18.69 0.20
C ASP A 131 2.08 -18.23 -1.21
N LEU A 132 2.95 -17.57 -1.99
CA LEU A 132 2.57 -17.07 -3.32
C LEU A 132 2.61 -18.18 -4.40
N PRO A 133 1.77 -18.10 -5.44
CA PRO A 133 1.84 -18.97 -6.60
C PRO A 133 3.17 -18.78 -7.32
N ALA A 134 3.71 -19.87 -7.86
CA ALA A 134 5.01 -19.87 -8.50
C ALA A 134 4.92 -19.35 -9.95
N THR A 135 4.77 -18.03 -10.11
CA THR A 135 4.75 -17.36 -11.41
C THR A 135 5.94 -16.43 -11.58
N THR A 136 6.30 -16.09 -12.82
CA THR A 136 7.37 -15.13 -13.12
C THR A 136 7.16 -13.81 -12.39
N GLU A 137 5.92 -13.29 -12.37
CA GLU A 137 5.59 -12.02 -11.74
C GLU A 137 5.81 -12.04 -10.21
N ASN A 138 5.46 -13.15 -9.55
CA ASN A 138 5.67 -13.28 -8.10
C ASN A 138 7.14 -13.50 -7.74
N ILE A 139 7.94 -14.09 -8.65
CA ILE A 139 9.39 -14.19 -8.51
C ILE A 139 10.03 -12.80 -8.63
N GLU A 140 9.64 -12.00 -9.63
CA GLU A 140 10.10 -10.61 -9.79
C GLU A 140 9.78 -9.77 -8.55
N MET A 141 8.57 -9.91 -8.01
CA MET A 141 8.17 -9.29 -6.76
C MET A 141 9.02 -9.73 -5.56
N GLY A 142 9.39 -11.00 -5.47
CA GLY A 142 10.29 -11.48 -4.42
C GLY A 142 11.68 -10.83 -4.50
N PHE A 143 12.18 -10.52 -5.70
CA PHE A 143 13.40 -9.72 -5.86
C PHE A 143 13.21 -8.27 -5.39
N GLU A 144 12.05 -7.64 -5.62
CA GLU A 144 11.75 -6.31 -5.09
C GLU A 144 11.80 -6.28 -3.56
N VAL A 145 11.24 -7.30 -2.89
CA VAL A 145 11.33 -7.43 -1.42
C VAL A 145 12.79 -7.49 -0.95
N LEU A 146 13.66 -8.20 -1.66
CA LEU A 146 15.09 -8.30 -1.31
C LEU A 146 15.85 -6.98 -1.45
N VAL A 147 15.39 -6.04 -2.28
CA VAL A 147 15.97 -4.69 -2.34
C VAL A 147 15.79 -3.96 -1.00
N HIS A 148 14.65 -4.16 -0.35
CA HIS A 148 14.34 -3.56 0.95
C HIS A 148 14.92 -4.34 2.13
N LEU A 149 15.15 -5.65 1.98
CA LEU A 149 15.69 -6.53 3.02
C LEU A 149 16.89 -7.36 2.52
N PRO A 150 18.02 -6.72 2.21
CA PRO A 150 19.20 -7.42 1.70
C PRO A 150 19.75 -8.38 2.76
N GLY A 151 19.88 -9.67 2.39
CA GLY A 151 20.43 -10.70 3.28
C GLY A 151 19.44 -11.24 4.32
N HIS A 152 18.15 -10.87 4.25
CA HIS A 152 17.15 -11.40 5.17
C HIS A 152 16.78 -12.84 4.81
N ALA A 153 17.10 -13.78 5.71
CA ALA A 153 16.98 -15.21 5.47
C ALA A 153 15.57 -15.64 5.03
N VAL A 154 14.52 -15.19 5.72
CA VAL A 154 13.13 -15.56 5.39
C VAL A 154 12.71 -15.09 4.00
N ALA A 155 13.19 -13.91 3.57
CA ALA A 155 12.88 -13.40 2.23
C ALA A 155 13.59 -14.23 1.15
N LEU A 156 14.85 -14.58 1.41
CA LEU A 156 15.67 -15.42 0.52
C LEU A 156 15.09 -16.84 0.40
N ASP A 157 14.71 -17.45 1.52
CA ASP A 157 14.12 -18.79 1.57
C ASP A 157 12.78 -18.80 0.81
N GLY A 158 11.91 -17.81 1.04
CA GLY A 158 10.64 -17.68 0.32
C GLY A 158 10.81 -17.49 -1.18
N LEU A 159 11.76 -16.66 -1.62
CA LEU A 159 12.06 -16.49 -3.04
C LEU A 159 12.65 -17.77 -3.66
N HIS A 160 13.55 -18.45 -2.93
CA HIS A 160 14.13 -19.70 -3.39
C HIS A 160 13.05 -20.77 -3.63
N GLU A 161 12.13 -20.92 -2.68
CA GLU A 161 11.01 -21.85 -2.81
C GLU A 161 10.10 -21.51 -4.00
N LEU A 162 9.80 -20.22 -4.20
CA LEU A 162 9.02 -19.76 -5.36
C LEU A 162 9.69 -20.17 -6.69
N ILE A 163 10.99 -19.94 -6.82
CA ILE A 163 11.76 -20.28 -8.03
C ILE A 163 11.75 -21.79 -8.26
N ASP A 164 11.97 -22.59 -7.21
CA ASP A 164 12.03 -24.04 -7.34
C ASP A 164 10.68 -24.64 -7.73
N ARG A 165 9.57 -24.16 -7.13
CA ARG A 165 8.22 -24.55 -7.54
C ARG A 165 7.95 -24.19 -9.01
N HIS A 166 8.32 -23.00 -9.44
CA HIS A 166 8.11 -22.55 -10.82
C HIS A 166 8.88 -23.41 -11.83
N ARG A 167 10.14 -23.77 -11.49
CA ARG A 167 10.97 -24.65 -12.34
C ARG A 167 10.36 -26.05 -12.48
N GLN A 168 9.76 -26.58 -11.42
CA GLN A 168 9.08 -27.87 -11.46
C GLN A 168 7.82 -27.81 -12.33
N GLU A 169 7.05 -26.73 -12.25
CA GLU A 169 5.83 -26.52 -13.05
C GLU A 169 6.13 -26.42 -14.56
N ILE A 170 7.25 -25.78 -14.94
CA ILE A 170 7.67 -25.70 -16.35
C ILE A 170 8.21 -27.04 -16.89
N ALA A 171 8.81 -27.86 -16.03
CA ALA A 171 9.43 -29.12 -16.42
C ALA A 171 8.42 -30.29 -16.54
N ALA A 172 7.20 -30.12 -16.03
CA ALA A 172 6.11 -31.09 -16.06
C ALA A 172 5.24 -30.98 -17.33
#